data_AF-A0A261AXX6-F1
#
_entry.id   AF-A0A261AXX6-F1
#
_cell.length_a   1.000
_cell.length_b   1.000
_cell.length_c   1.000
_cell.angle_alpha   90.00
_cell.angle_beta   90.00
_cell.angle_gamma   90.00
#
_symmetry.space_group_name_H-M   'P 1'
#
loop_
_entity.id
_entity.type
_entity.pdbx_description
1 polymer ?
#
loop_
_entity_poly.entity_id
_entity_poly.type
_entity_poly.pdbx_seq_one_letter_code
_entity_poly.pdbx_strand_id
1 'polypeptide(L)'
;MSSIKTDITTTQKVDTDVETESQVNSMAGKDDGWFSMKKVIIIGVASIVSIATIALILYLTLPSSSEEYQKPTAQALIGVTKTTVAPSTSSTEGSQQTVAPVALVTSLNGSPTGSTENSQNVAESTVAPPTSSTEDSQTKKLIFVQVHFRHGARAPGRLPKKYINYFPRGGGELTDRGFNHSHLVGLFLKKRYVDSGFLNKSLVNHEMRWFSRQMSRVLSTASTIGSAMFRTPEQKYKTVEVVSRTDNDFLLSGGISKCKAKKKIIKKRCPGLLNKHSNSEIEGLKCLDRKPKIFETFNVTDSDMYINMYRNNVPLPDNVLQHYKEIAAGYLEVRDFNNGVGDSELIQIRFGLIINKLLNDLTKAWGSHLSNTTTRKFNAYSTQDWLIGGVLDAFSVLKYLQSILPKEEPNYSVMIVIELWEINGKPFVKFLYKPEEITEENHQLLDLTTKCRPKENHSKDSAEKDATYLDL
;
A
#
# COMPACT_ATOMS: atom_id res chain seq x y z
N MET A 1 -10.16 60.35 -20.82
CA MET A 1 -11.50 59.98 -21.34
C MET A 1 -11.38 59.77 -22.84
N SER A 2 -11.51 58.53 -23.33
CA SER A 2 -11.96 58.19 -24.69
C SER A 2 -11.95 56.68 -24.88
N SER A 3 -12.97 56.23 -25.60
CA SER A 3 -13.25 54.90 -26.19
C SER A 3 -12.13 54.37 -27.09
N ILE A 4 -12.12 53.04 -27.35
CA ILE A 4 -11.90 52.42 -28.69
C ILE A 4 -12.33 50.93 -28.68
N LYS A 5 -13.01 50.55 -29.77
CA LYS A 5 -13.44 49.21 -30.23
C LYS A 5 -12.27 48.31 -30.67
N THR A 6 -12.50 46.99 -30.72
CA THR A 6 -12.12 46.03 -31.80
C THR A 6 -12.39 44.61 -31.27
N ASP A 7 -12.69 43.55 -32.03
CA ASP A 7 -13.35 43.31 -33.31
C ASP A 7 -13.52 41.78 -33.35
N ILE A 8 -14.69 41.29 -33.78
CA ILE A 8 -14.96 39.86 -34.00
C ILE A 8 -15.14 39.69 -35.51
N THR A 9 -14.27 38.91 -36.15
CA THR A 9 -14.40 38.59 -37.58
C THR A 9 -14.89 37.17 -37.76
N THR A 10 -16.08 37.06 -38.33
CA THR A 10 -16.67 35.84 -38.91
C THR A 10 -16.22 35.75 -40.37
N THR A 11 -15.86 34.56 -40.87
CA THR A 11 -15.93 34.28 -42.32
C THR A 11 -16.44 32.85 -42.56
N GLN A 12 -17.12 32.71 -43.70
CA GLN A 12 -18.25 31.84 -44.03
C GLN A 12 -17.97 30.36 -44.31
N LYS A 13 -19.06 29.59 -44.23
CA LYS A 13 -19.37 28.34 -44.95
C LYS A 13 -19.20 28.45 -46.47
N VAL A 14 -18.75 27.37 -47.10
CA VAL A 14 -19.30 26.88 -48.38
C VAL A 14 -19.48 25.36 -48.25
N ASP A 15 -20.72 24.91 -48.46
CA ASP A 15 -21.15 23.51 -48.59
C ASP A 15 -20.79 22.97 -49.98
N THR A 16 -20.50 21.66 -50.10
CA THR A 16 -21.08 20.72 -51.10
C THR A 16 -20.53 19.30 -50.88
N ASP A 17 -21.40 18.48 -50.29
CA ASP A 17 -21.85 17.13 -50.67
C ASP A 17 -20.99 16.12 -51.47
N VAL A 18 -21.32 14.85 -51.13
CA VAL A 18 -21.39 13.62 -51.93
C VAL A 18 -20.32 12.53 -51.66
N GLU A 19 -20.75 11.63 -50.78
CA GLU A 19 -20.84 10.17 -50.91
C GLU A 19 -19.63 9.26 -51.26
N THR A 20 -19.50 8.27 -50.35
CA THR A 20 -19.40 6.81 -50.56
C THR A 20 -18.10 6.14 -51.05
N GLU A 21 -17.85 5.03 -50.34
CA GLU A 21 -17.13 3.81 -50.75
C GLU A 21 -15.62 3.96 -51.00
N SER A 22 -14.78 2.94 -50.89
CA SER A 22 -14.73 1.66 -50.17
C SER A 22 -13.29 1.16 -50.37
N GLN A 23 -12.87 0.19 -49.56
CA GLN A 23 -11.85 -0.82 -49.88
C GLN A 23 -10.36 -0.44 -50.10
N VAL A 24 -9.55 -0.95 -49.15
CA VAL A 24 -8.54 -2.02 -49.33
C VAL A 24 -7.36 -1.83 -50.33
N ASN A 25 -6.16 -2.03 -49.75
CA ASN A 25 -4.91 -2.60 -50.29
C ASN A 25 -3.79 -1.73 -50.91
N SER A 26 -2.68 -1.77 -50.18
CA SER A 26 -1.36 -2.32 -50.57
C SER A 26 -0.39 -1.54 -51.47
N MET A 27 0.85 -1.54 -50.97
CA MET A 27 2.13 -1.65 -51.67
C MET A 27 2.74 -0.43 -52.38
N ALA A 28 3.74 0.12 -51.70
CA ALA A 28 5.17 0.10 -52.08
C ALA A 28 5.62 0.61 -53.48
N GLY A 29 6.44 1.66 -53.43
CA GLY A 29 7.53 2.00 -54.36
C GLY A 29 7.99 3.44 -54.07
N LYS A 30 9.16 3.75 -53.49
CA LYS A 30 10.61 3.59 -53.78
C LYS A 30 11.23 4.85 -54.41
N ASP A 31 12.49 5.08 -54.00
CA ASP A 31 13.58 5.86 -54.62
C ASP A 31 13.66 7.38 -54.23
N ASP A 32 14.77 8.00 -53.79
CA ASP A 32 16.22 7.67 -53.75
C ASP A 32 16.99 8.60 -52.77
N GLY A 33 18.21 8.22 -52.32
CA GLY A 33 19.17 9.22 -51.77
C GLY A 33 20.35 8.81 -50.86
N TRP A 34 21.34 8.08 -51.40
CA TRP A 34 22.80 8.27 -51.21
C TRP A 34 23.47 8.28 -49.80
N PHE A 35 23.98 7.13 -49.33
CA PHE A 35 25.27 7.03 -48.58
C PHE A 35 25.91 5.64 -48.79
N SER A 36 27.22 5.62 -49.14
CA SER A 36 27.96 4.44 -49.61
C SER A 36 28.27 3.41 -48.51
N MET A 37 27.82 2.17 -48.74
CA MET A 37 27.83 1.02 -47.82
C MET A 37 29.24 0.48 -47.45
N LYS A 38 30.31 0.95 -48.10
CA LYS A 38 31.69 0.45 -47.85
C LYS A 38 32.36 1.06 -46.61
N LYS A 39 31.94 2.25 -46.14
CA LYS A 39 32.53 2.88 -44.93
C LYS A 39 31.98 2.34 -43.61
N VAL A 40 30.75 1.79 -43.60
CA VAL A 40 30.11 1.25 -42.39
C VAL A 40 30.74 -0.08 -41.96
N ILE A 41 31.22 -0.88 -42.90
CA ILE A 41 31.82 -2.20 -42.61
C ILE A 41 33.20 -2.06 -41.93
N ILE A 42 34.00 -1.06 -42.32
CA ILE A 42 35.34 -0.87 -41.73
C ILE A 42 35.25 -0.40 -40.27
N ILE A 43 34.28 0.46 -39.94
CA ILE A 43 34.05 0.95 -38.57
C ILE A 43 33.45 -0.17 -37.68
N GLY A 44 32.60 -1.03 -38.25
CA GLY A 44 32.02 -2.18 -37.55
C GLY A 44 33.05 -3.25 -37.17
N VAL A 45 34.01 -3.54 -38.06
CA VAL A 45 35.04 -4.57 -37.80
C VAL A 45 36.08 -4.08 -36.77
N ALA A 46 36.47 -2.81 -36.79
CA ALA A 46 37.41 -2.26 -35.80
C ALA A 46 36.85 -2.27 -34.37
N SER A 47 35.54 -2.06 -34.21
CA SER A 47 34.89 -1.99 -32.89
C SER A 47 34.74 -3.36 -32.21
N ILE A 48 34.61 -4.45 -32.99
CA ILE A 48 34.47 -5.81 -32.47
C ILE A 48 35.82 -6.36 -31.96
N VAL A 49 36.93 -5.99 -32.61
CA VAL A 49 38.28 -6.43 -32.20
C VAL A 49 38.71 -5.79 -30.88
N SER A 50 38.31 -4.54 -30.61
CA SER A 50 38.60 -3.87 -29.32
C SER A 50 37.82 -4.44 -28.13
N ILE A 51 36.58 -4.90 -28.33
CA ILE A 51 35.80 -5.47 -27.22
C ILE A 51 36.29 -6.88 -26.87
N ALA A 52 36.67 -7.69 -27.86
CA ALA A 52 37.20 -9.03 -27.64
C ALA A 52 38.57 -9.02 -26.93
N THR A 53 39.41 -8.03 -27.24
CA THR A 53 40.72 -7.87 -26.57
C THR A 53 40.58 -7.42 -25.11
N ILE A 54 39.65 -6.51 -24.81
CA ILE A 54 39.37 -6.10 -23.40
C ILE A 54 38.81 -7.26 -22.58
N ALA A 55 37.91 -8.08 -23.15
CA ALA A 55 37.37 -9.25 -22.47
C ALA A 55 38.44 -10.33 -22.20
N LEU A 56 39.37 -10.53 -23.13
CA LEU A 56 40.47 -11.48 -22.97
C LEU A 56 41.49 -11.00 -21.91
N ILE A 57 41.79 -9.70 -21.86
CA ILE A 57 42.65 -9.12 -20.82
C ILE A 57 41.99 -9.29 -19.45
N LEU A 58 40.69 -8.96 -19.31
CA LEU A 58 39.96 -9.15 -18.05
C LEU A 58 39.93 -10.62 -17.61
N TYR A 59 39.75 -11.56 -18.55
CA TYR A 59 39.77 -12.99 -18.27
C TYR A 59 41.16 -13.47 -17.81
N LEU A 60 42.24 -12.93 -18.38
CA LEU A 60 43.62 -13.30 -18.04
C LEU A 60 44.17 -12.60 -16.79
N THR A 61 43.56 -11.50 -16.34
CA THR A 61 44.02 -10.74 -15.16
C THR A 61 43.28 -11.05 -13.85
N LEU A 62 42.26 -11.91 -13.87
CA LEU A 62 41.54 -12.29 -12.66
C LEU A 62 42.27 -13.44 -11.94
N PRO A 63 42.66 -13.28 -10.67
CA PRO A 63 43.24 -14.37 -9.89
C PRO A 63 42.21 -15.49 -9.71
N SER A 64 42.60 -16.71 -10.08
CA SER A 64 41.87 -17.93 -9.77
C SER A 64 41.99 -18.23 -8.27
N SER A 65 41.01 -17.83 -7.47
CA SER A 65 40.82 -18.37 -6.12
C SER A 65 39.57 -19.25 -6.08
N SER A 66 39.80 -20.55 -6.22
CA SER A 66 38.88 -21.59 -5.78
C SER A 66 38.90 -21.63 -4.26
N GLU A 67 37.92 -21.04 -3.59
CA GLU A 67 37.60 -21.38 -2.20
C GLU A 67 36.15 -21.83 -2.10
N GLU A 68 36.04 -23.05 -1.62
CA GLU A 68 34.86 -23.81 -1.28
C GLU A 68 34.11 -23.09 -0.16
N TYR A 69 32.82 -22.77 -0.40
CA TYR A 69 31.99 -22.03 0.55
C TYR A 69 31.66 -22.92 1.76
N GLN A 70 32.51 -22.90 2.79
CA GLN A 70 32.19 -23.48 4.09
C GLN A 70 31.15 -22.61 4.81
N LYS A 71 30.06 -23.26 5.21
CA LYS A 71 28.96 -22.72 6.00
C LYS A 71 29.47 -22.34 7.41
N PRO A 72 29.36 -21.08 7.87
CA PRO A 72 29.79 -20.74 9.22
C PRO A 72 28.84 -21.39 10.23
N THR A 73 29.37 -22.26 11.07
CA THR A 73 28.66 -22.82 12.22
C THR A 73 29.08 -22.00 13.44
N ALA A 74 28.26 -21.04 13.85
CA ALA A 74 28.51 -20.29 15.08
C ALA A 74 27.95 -21.09 16.26
N GLN A 75 28.82 -21.84 16.94
CA GLN A 75 28.59 -22.26 18.32
C GLN A 75 28.96 -21.10 19.23
N ALA A 76 27.96 -20.49 19.88
CA ALA A 76 28.18 -19.53 20.94
C ALA A 76 27.96 -20.20 22.30
N LEU A 77 28.96 -20.04 23.17
CA LEU A 77 29.05 -20.58 24.52
C LEU A 77 27.86 -20.17 25.39
N ILE A 78 27.29 -21.15 26.09
CA ILE A 78 26.32 -20.95 27.16
C ILE A 78 27.09 -20.60 28.43
N GLY A 79 27.12 -19.32 28.79
CA GLY A 79 27.48 -18.86 30.13
C GLY A 79 26.23 -18.76 30.99
N VAL A 80 26.01 -19.76 31.85
CA VAL A 80 24.92 -19.80 32.83
C VAL A 80 25.29 -18.95 34.04
N THR A 81 24.51 -17.92 34.35
CA THR A 81 24.37 -17.42 35.72
C THR A 81 22.89 -17.40 36.09
N LYS A 82 22.53 -18.32 36.98
CA LYS A 82 21.22 -18.45 37.61
C LYS A 82 20.98 -17.27 38.55
N THR A 83 19.78 -16.69 38.52
CA THR A 83 19.18 -16.12 39.72
C THR A 83 17.70 -16.49 39.75
N THR A 84 17.37 -17.29 40.76
CA THR A 84 16.05 -17.76 41.16
C THR A 84 15.33 -16.67 41.94
N VAL A 85 14.05 -16.38 41.69
CA VAL A 85 12.98 -16.22 42.73
C VAL A 85 11.60 -16.48 42.09
N ALA A 86 10.72 -17.04 42.93
CA ALA A 86 9.49 -17.82 42.76
C ALA A 86 8.20 -17.02 42.42
N PRO A 87 7.07 -17.72 42.12
CA PRO A 87 5.84 -17.15 41.58
C PRO A 87 4.85 -16.70 42.67
N SER A 88 3.97 -15.76 42.32
CA SER A 88 2.76 -15.47 43.11
C SER A 88 1.48 -15.65 42.30
N THR A 89 0.55 -16.25 43.02
CA THR A 89 -0.78 -16.78 42.77
C THR A 89 -1.79 -15.92 42.01
N SER A 90 -2.65 -16.66 41.31
CA SER A 90 -4.00 -16.34 40.82
C SER A 90 -4.90 -15.55 41.79
N SER A 91 -5.74 -14.68 41.22
CA SER A 91 -7.15 -14.60 41.62
C SER A 91 -8.02 -14.17 40.43
N THR A 92 -9.12 -14.88 40.29
CA THR A 92 -10.17 -14.74 39.30
C THR A 92 -11.26 -13.89 39.92
N GLU A 93 -11.78 -12.88 39.22
CA GLU A 93 -13.16 -12.44 39.42
C GLU A 93 -13.62 -11.65 38.19
N GLY A 94 -14.74 -12.10 37.61
CA GLY A 94 -15.37 -11.49 36.45
C GLY A 94 -16.36 -10.41 36.88
N SER A 95 -16.57 -9.44 36.00
CA SER A 95 -17.85 -8.74 35.94
C SER A 95 -18.14 -8.32 34.51
N GLN A 96 -19.33 -8.73 34.05
CA GLN A 96 -19.94 -8.36 32.79
C GLN A 96 -20.31 -6.88 32.81
N GLN A 97 -20.00 -6.15 31.75
CA GLN A 97 -20.77 -4.96 31.39
C GLN A 97 -21.05 -4.91 29.89
N THR A 98 -22.32 -5.12 29.61
CA THR A 98 -23.03 -4.88 28.36
C THR A 98 -23.06 -3.39 28.04
N VAL A 99 -22.67 -2.99 26.82
CA VAL A 99 -22.84 -1.62 26.31
C VAL A 99 -23.77 -1.66 25.11
N ALA A 100 -24.92 -0.98 25.23
CA ALA A 100 -25.85 -0.65 24.17
C ALA A 100 -25.56 0.77 23.61
N PRO A 101 -26.09 1.15 22.43
CA PRO A 101 -25.41 2.05 21.50
C PRO A 101 -25.64 3.54 21.78
N VAL A 102 -24.61 4.34 21.53
CA VAL A 102 -24.66 5.81 21.61
C VAL A 102 -25.25 6.38 20.31
N ALA A 103 -26.34 7.11 20.48
CA ALA A 103 -26.98 7.90 19.44
C ALA A 103 -26.31 9.27 19.28
N LEU A 104 -26.37 9.74 18.04
CA LEU A 104 -25.94 11.00 17.46
C LEU A 104 -26.51 12.22 18.22
N VAL A 105 -25.66 13.16 18.65
CA VAL A 105 -26.11 14.52 19.00
C VAL A 105 -25.21 15.56 18.32
N THR A 106 -25.88 16.41 17.56
CA THR A 106 -25.38 17.55 16.78
C THR A 106 -24.89 18.71 17.65
N SER A 107 -23.83 19.35 17.18
CA SER A 107 -23.24 20.60 17.70
C SER A 107 -24.14 21.81 17.49
N LEU A 108 -24.18 22.73 18.46
CA LEU A 108 -24.41 24.17 18.22
C LEU A 108 -23.57 25.02 19.17
N ASN A 109 -23.05 26.11 18.61
CA ASN A 109 -22.14 27.12 19.15
C ASN A 109 -22.70 27.92 20.35
N GLY A 110 -21.79 28.44 21.18
CA GLY A 110 -22.06 29.63 22.01
C GLY A 110 -21.05 29.84 23.14
N SER A 111 -20.22 30.87 23.01
CA SER A 111 -19.48 31.55 24.10
C SER A 111 -19.53 33.05 23.76
N PRO A 112 -19.21 34.02 24.66
CA PRO A 112 -18.75 33.91 26.05
C PRO A 112 -19.44 34.91 27.01
N THR A 113 -19.11 34.88 28.31
CA THR A 113 -18.77 36.03 29.20
C THR A 113 -18.94 35.67 30.69
N GLY A 114 -18.09 36.24 31.55
CA GLY A 114 -18.48 36.64 32.91
C GLY A 114 -17.82 35.91 34.09
N SER A 115 -16.79 36.57 34.64
CA SER A 115 -16.13 36.40 35.94
C SER A 115 -17.05 36.28 37.18
N THR A 116 -16.65 35.54 38.22
CA THR A 116 -16.10 36.05 39.50
C THR A 116 -15.92 34.95 40.56
N GLU A 117 -15.04 35.27 41.50
CA GLU A 117 -14.41 34.54 42.60
C GLU A 117 -15.35 33.86 43.61
N ASN A 118 -14.89 32.78 44.24
CA ASN A 118 -14.81 32.77 45.71
C ASN A 118 -13.82 31.71 46.25
N SER A 119 -12.94 32.18 47.14
CA SER A 119 -11.96 31.41 47.90
C SER A 119 -12.58 30.82 49.17
N GLN A 120 -12.25 29.57 49.51
CA GLN A 120 -12.13 29.15 50.91
C GLN A 120 -10.99 28.15 51.08
N ASN A 121 -10.06 28.52 51.97
CA ASN A 121 -8.92 27.76 52.46
C ASN A 121 -9.36 26.61 53.38
N VAL A 122 -8.73 25.43 53.25
CA VAL A 122 -8.50 24.52 54.39
C VAL A 122 -7.14 23.85 54.27
N ALA A 123 -6.30 24.18 55.25
CA ALA A 123 -5.18 23.47 55.90
C ALA A 123 -4.33 22.41 55.19
N GLU A 124 -3.04 22.66 55.37
CA GLU A 124 -1.80 21.96 55.05
C GLU A 124 -1.64 20.56 55.70
N SER A 125 -1.13 19.60 54.92
CA SER A 125 -0.41 18.44 55.45
C SER A 125 0.73 18.10 54.50
N THR A 126 1.94 18.45 54.93
CA THR A 126 3.21 18.23 54.25
C THR A 126 3.57 16.74 54.25
N VAL A 127 3.53 16.11 53.07
CA VAL A 127 4.22 14.84 52.81
C VAL A 127 5.22 15.10 51.70
N ALA A 128 6.50 14.87 51.99
CA ALA A 128 7.61 15.03 51.05
C ALA A 128 7.34 14.23 49.76
N PRO A 129 7.62 14.77 48.56
CA PRO A 129 7.48 13.99 47.34
C PRO A 129 8.49 12.84 47.39
N PRO A 130 8.07 11.59 47.10
CA PRO A 130 9.03 10.54 46.82
C PRO A 130 9.83 11.02 45.61
N THR A 131 11.15 11.01 45.77
CA THR A 131 12.14 11.18 44.72
C THR A 131 11.67 10.39 43.51
N SER A 132 11.22 11.10 42.47
CA SER A 132 10.90 10.48 41.20
C SER A 132 12.16 9.78 40.75
N SER A 133 12.14 8.45 40.80
CA SER A 133 13.05 7.62 40.03
C SER A 133 13.05 8.21 38.63
N THR A 134 14.20 8.72 38.21
CA THR A 134 14.50 9.12 36.84
C THR A 134 13.91 8.07 35.91
N GLU A 135 12.76 8.37 35.30
CA GLU A 135 12.33 7.65 34.11
C GLU A 135 13.45 7.84 33.10
N ASP A 136 14.15 6.75 32.84
CA ASP A 136 15.21 6.65 31.87
C ASP A 136 14.66 7.21 30.55
N SER A 137 15.13 8.41 30.19
CA SER A 137 14.64 9.17 29.02
C SER A 137 15.00 8.38 27.77
N GLN A 138 14.11 7.47 27.36
CA GLN A 138 14.30 6.63 26.18
C GLN A 138 14.56 7.53 24.98
N THR A 139 15.77 7.44 24.43
CA THR A 139 16.11 8.16 23.20
C THR A 139 15.37 7.50 22.05
N LYS A 140 14.44 8.23 21.43
CA LYS A 140 13.59 7.74 20.34
C LYS A 140 13.76 8.63 19.11
N LYS A 141 14.16 8.04 17.99
CA LYS A 141 14.37 8.76 16.72
C LYS A 141 13.74 7.99 15.57
N LEU A 142 12.89 8.65 14.79
CA LEU A 142 12.35 8.08 13.55
C LEU A 142 13.42 8.16 12.45
N ILE A 143 13.73 7.02 11.83
CA ILE A 143 14.80 6.89 10.84
C ILE A 143 14.23 6.84 9.42
N PHE A 144 13.21 6.01 9.22
CA PHE A 144 12.69 5.71 7.89
C PHE A 144 11.24 5.24 7.94
N VAL A 145 10.48 5.55 6.89
CA VAL A 145 9.05 5.24 6.80
C VAL A 145 8.72 4.65 5.42
N GLN A 146 7.85 3.65 5.41
CA GLN A 146 7.24 3.13 4.19
C GLN A 146 5.72 3.10 4.36
N VAL A 147 4.99 3.69 3.42
CA VAL A 147 3.53 3.67 3.39
C VAL A 147 3.02 2.93 2.17
N HIS A 148 2.01 2.08 2.36
CA HIS A 148 1.31 1.36 1.30
C HIS A 148 -0.17 1.68 1.39
N PHE A 149 -0.73 2.27 0.35
CA PHE A 149 -2.14 2.67 0.39
C PHE A 149 -2.91 2.18 -0.84
N ARG A 150 -4.14 1.73 -0.60
CA ARG A 150 -5.11 1.48 -1.66
C ARG A 150 -5.53 2.82 -2.25
N HIS A 151 -5.85 2.81 -3.54
CA HIS A 151 -6.51 3.95 -4.18
C HIS A 151 -7.78 4.41 -3.42
N GLY A 152 -8.17 5.68 -3.62
CA GLY A 152 -9.42 6.22 -3.09
C GLY A 152 -10.68 5.63 -3.74
N ALA A 153 -11.85 6.13 -3.33
CA ALA A 153 -13.14 5.71 -3.88
C ALA A 153 -13.20 5.84 -5.41
N ARG A 154 -13.78 4.84 -6.06
CA ARG A 154 -13.83 4.72 -7.52
C ARG A 154 -15.19 4.24 -8.00
N ALA A 155 -15.44 4.42 -9.30
CA ALA A 155 -16.51 3.74 -9.99
C ALA A 155 -16.29 2.20 -10.03
N PRO A 156 -17.38 1.41 -10.14
CA PRO A 156 -17.31 0.01 -10.52
C PRO A 156 -16.41 -0.22 -11.73
N GLY A 157 -15.66 -1.33 -11.77
CA GLY A 157 -14.85 -1.66 -12.95
C GLY A 157 -15.72 -1.91 -14.18
N ARG A 158 -16.79 -2.69 -13.99
CA ARG A 158 -17.87 -2.84 -14.97
C ARG A 158 -19.00 -1.89 -14.59
N LEU A 159 -19.12 -0.79 -15.32
CA LEU A 159 -20.14 0.24 -15.09
C LEU A 159 -21.35 0.04 -16.03
N PRO A 160 -22.55 -0.29 -15.52
CA PRO A 160 -23.74 -0.39 -16.34
C PRO A 160 -24.17 0.99 -16.87
N LYS A 161 -24.72 1.03 -18.09
CA LYS A 161 -25.16 2.27 -18.75
C LYS A 161 -26.11 3.11 -17.90
N LYS A 162 -27.03 2.46 -17.18
CA LYS A 162 -28.00 3.14 -16.29
C LYS A 162 -27.37 3.93 -15.14
N TYR A 163 -26.10 3.70 -14.81
CA TYR A 163 -25.40 4.36 -13.71
C TYR A 163 -24.30 5.33 -14.18
N ILE A 164 -24.16 5.58 -15.48
CA ILE A 164 -23.11 6.47 -16.01
C ILE A 164 -23.20 7.87 -15.40
N ASN A 165 -24.40 8.39 -15.15
CA ASN A 165 -24.60 9.73 -14.58
C ASN A 165 -24.03 9.89 -13.15
N TYR A 166 -23.88 8.79 -12.40
CA TYR A 166 -23.24 8.80 -11.08
C TYR A 166 -21.70 8.82 -11.17
N PHE A 167 -21.15 8.43 -12.33
CA PHE A 167 -19.72 8.25 -12.53
C PHE A 167 -19.29 8.90 -13.86
N PRO A 168 -19.24 10.25 -13.92
CA PRO A 168 -19.00 10.99 -15.17
C PRO A 168 -17.63 10.71 -15.80
N ARG A 169 -16.68 10.18 -15.04
CA ARG A 169 -15.33 9.79 -15.51
C ARG A 169 -15.29 8.38 -16.09
N GLY A 170 -16.36 7.60 -16.00
CA GLY A 170 -16.42 6.22 -16.50
C GLY A 170 -16.02 5.15 -15.50
N GLY A 171 -16.04 3.89 -15.96
CA GLY A 171 -15.82 2.71 -15.13
C GLY A 171 -14.38 2.62 -14.62
N GLY A 172 -14.22 2.25 -13.34
CA GLY A 172 -12.93 2.06 -12.69
C GLY A 172 -12.12 3.34 -12.40
N GLU A 173 -12.65 4.52 -12.72
CA GLU A 173 -12.03 5.82 -12.45
C GLU A 173 -12.33 6.33 -11.04
N LEU A 174 -11.45 7.18 -10.52
CA LEU A 174 -11.57 7.78 -9.19
C LEU A 174 -12.77 8.75 -9.14
N THR A 175 -13.53 8.75 -8.03
CA THR A 175 -14.64 9.71 -7.82
C THR A 175 -14.13 10.97 -7.11
N ASP A 176 -14.96 12.02 -7.05
CA ASP A 176 -14.65 13.23 -6.28
C ASP A 176 -14.45 12.91 -4.79
N ARG A 177 -15.29 12.01 -4.25
CA ARG A 177 -15.09 11.43 -2.92
C ARG A 177 -13.71 10.78 -2.79
N GLY A 178 -13.29 10.02 -3.81
CA GLY A 178 -11.96 9.41 -3.84
C GLY A 178 -10.82 10.42 -3.81
N PHE A 179 -10.92 11.52 -4.57
CA PHE A 179 -9.96 12.63 -4.51
C PHE A 179 -9.97 13.29 -3.13
N ASN A 180 -11.14 13.64 -2.61
CA ASN A 180 -11.28 14.32 -1.31
C ASN A 180 -10.70 13.49 -0.16
N HIS A 181 -11.02 12.20 -0.09
CA HIS A 181 -10.51 11.34 0.97
C HIS A 181 -9.02 11.02 0.79
N SER A 182 -8.51 10.97 -0.45
CA SER A 182 -7.07 10.89 -0.70
C SER A 182 -6.35 12.17 -0.24
N HIS A 183 -6.97 13.33 -0.41
CA HIS A 183 -6.43 14.60 0.11
C HIS A 183 -6.33 14.56 1.64
N LEU A 184 -7.35 14.07 2.33
CA LEU A 184 -7.35 13.88 3.79
C LEU A 184 -6.22 12.96 4.28
N VAL A 185 -5.95 11.84 3.58
CA VAL A 185 -4.79 10.98 3.88
C VAL A 185 -3.48 11.76 3.75
N GLY A 186 -3.36 12.63 2.76
CA GLY A 186 -2.17 13.46 2.61
C GLY A 186 -2.01 14.52 3.69
N LEU A 187 -3.11 15.12 4.19
CA LEU A 187 -3.06 16.01 5.37
C LEU A 187 -2.64 15.27 6.64
N PHE A 188 -3.14 14.06 6.84
CA PHE A 188 -2.67 13.19 7.92
C PHE A 188 -1.17 12.91 7.84
N LEU A 189 -0.66 12.52 6.66
CA LEU A 189 0.77 12.28 6.45
C LEU A 189 1.60 13.57 6.55
N LYS A 190 1.04 14.72 6.17
CA LYS A 190 1.66 16.05 6.37
C LYS A 190 1.93 16.28 7.84
N LYS A 191 0.88 16.19 8.66
CA LYS A 191 0.98 16.41 10.10
C LYS A 191 1.96 15.44 10.75
N ARG A 192 1.91 14.17 10.34
CA ARG A 192 2.75 13.11 10.91
C ARG A 192 4.23 13.23 10.54
N TYR A 193 4.55 13.58 9.29
CA TYR A 193 5.92 13.45 8.76
C TYR A 193 6.54 14.73 8.22
N VAL A 194 5.75 15.72 7.81
CA VAL A 194 6.27 17.01 7.32
C VAL A 194 6.30 18.03 8.45
N ASP A 195 5.18 18.20 9.16
CA ASP A 195 5.06 19.20 10.22
C ASP A 195 5.83 18.80 11.50
N SER A 196 6.10 17.50 11.67
CA SER A 196 7.01 16.98 12.71
C SER A 196 8.50 17.23 12.42
N GLY A 197 8.83 17.70 11.22
CA GLY A 197 10.22 17.95 10.78
C GLY A 197 10.98 16.72 10.29
N PHE A 198 10.34 15.54 10.23
CA PHE A 198 10.99 14.33 9.71
C PHE A 198 11.36 14.45 8.22
N LEU A 199 10.41 14.90 7.40
CA LEU A 199 10.58 15.26 5.99
C LEU A 199 10.67 16.77 5.82
N ASN A 200 11.51 17.22 4.90
CA ASN A 200 11.67 18.64 4.65
C ASN A 200 10.41 19.23 3.96
N LYS A 201 9.82 20.28 4.55
CA LYS A 201 8.65 21.02 4.01
C LYS A 201 8.86 21.56 2.59
N SER A 202 10.11 21.76 2.18
CA SER A 202 10.46 22.21 0.84
C SER A 202 10.27 21.12 -0.24
N LEU A 203 9.91 19.88 0.12
CA LEU A 203 9.82 18.72 -0.79
C LEU A 203 11.18 18.41 -1.42
N VAL A 204 12.04 17.77 -0.64
CA VAL A 204 13.35 17.35 -1.12
C VAL A 204 13.23 15.96 -1.75
N ASN A 205 13.24 15.88 -3.08
CA ASN A 205 12.94 14.65 -3.80
C ASN A 205 13.84 13.46 -3.42
N HIS A 206 15.12 13.67 -3.10
CA HIS A 206 16.01 12.56 -2.72
C HIS A 206 15.65 11.94 -1.36
N GLU A 207 14.92 12.66 -0.48
CA GLU A 207 14.41 12.13 0.78
C GLU A 207 13.27 11.13 0.58
N MET A 208 12.69 11.08 -0.62
CA MET A 208 11.45 10.38 -0.88
C MET A 208 11.51 9.48 -2.11
N ARG A 209 10.60 8.50 -2.14
CA ARG A 209 10.24 7.79 -3.37
C ARG A 209 8.76 7.52 -3.38
N TRP A 210 8.11 7.91 -4.47
CA TRP A 210 6.71 7.57 -4.72
C TRP A 210 6.64 6.61 -5.88
N PHE A 211 6.09 5.43 -5.63
CA PHE A 211 5.94 4.38 -6.63
C PHE A 211 4.48 3.95 -6.71
N SER A 212 3.93 3.91 -7.91
CA SER A 212 2.54 3.56 -8.15
C SER A 212 2.44 2.46 -9.18
N ARG A 213 1.45 1.58 -9.00
CA ARG A 213 1.00 0.71 -10.09
C ARG A 213 0.52 1.59 -11.26
N GLN A 214 0.83 1.20 -12.50
CA GLN A 214 0.40 1.95 -13.70
C GLN A 214 -1.11 1.79 -13.93
N MET A 215 -1.89 2.67 -13.32
CA MET A 215 -3.35 2.69 -13.42
C MET A 215 -3.87 4.06 -12.98
N SER A 216 -4.75 4.67 -13.78
CA SER A 216 -5.25 6.04 -13.58
C SER A 216 -5.62 6.34 -12.12
N ARG A 217 -6.60 5.63 -11.55
CA ARG A 217 -7.03 5.83 -10.16
C ARG A 217 -5.93 5.69 -9.10
N VAL A 218 -4.92 4.85 -9.34
CA VAL A 218 -3.83 4.59 -8.38
C VAL A 218 -2.81 5.74 -8.46
N LEU A 219 -2.41 6.12 -9.67
CA LEU A 219 -1.55 7.28 -9.93
C LEU A 219 -2.15 8.59 -9.42
N SER A 220 -3.44 8.81 -9.69
CA SER A 220 -4.19 9.98 -9.22
C SER A 220 -4.28 10.02 -7.69
N THR A 221 -4.46 8.86 -7.03
CA THR A 221 -4.44 8.79 -5.56
C THR A 221 -3.07 9.20 -5.01
N ALA A 222 -1.98 8.62 -5.53
CA ALA A 222 -0.61 8.96 -5.12
C ALA A 222 -0.31 10.46 -5.28
N SER A 223 -0.66 11.01 -6.45
CA SER A 223 -0.44 12.42 -6.77
C SER A 223 -1.25 13.34 -5.85
N THR A 224 -2.48 12.94 -5.50
CA THR A 224 -3.36 13.71 -4.60
C THR A 224 -2.84 13.72 -3.18
N ILE A 225 -2.44 12.56 -2.64
CA ILE A 225 -1.85 12.45 -1.30
C ILE A 225 -0.56 13.26 -1.22
N GLY A 226 0.37 13.07 -2.16
CA GLY A 226 1.65 13.78 -2.15
C GLY A 226 1.48 15.30 -2.33
N SER A 227 0.51 15.73 -3.14
CA SER A 227 0.14 17.14 -3.24
C SER A 227 -0.33 17.71 -1.91
N ALA A 228 -1.25 17.02 -1.22
CA ALA A 228 -1.75 17.46 0.07
C ALA A 228 -0.67 17.47 1.17
N MET A 229 0.32 16.59 1.09
CA MET A 229 1.46 16.57 2.02
C MET A 229 2.32 17.84 1.98
N PHE A 230 2.51 18.43 0.79
CA PHE A 230 3.54 19.46 0.58
C PHE A 230 3.03 20.81 0.08
N ARG A 231 1.81 20.90 -0.45
CA ARG A 231 1.25 22.17 -0.91
C ARG A 231 1.04 23.13 0.27
N THR A 232 1.29 24.40 -0.01
CA THR A 232 0.91 25.53 0.84
C THR A 232 0.00 26.47 0.04
N PRO A 233 -0.70 27.42 0.68
CA PRO A 233 -1.48 28.42 -0.04
C PRO A 233 -0.68 29.19 -1.11
N GLU A 234 0.63 29.35 -0.90
CA GLU A 234 1.55 30.02 -1.82
C GLU A 234 2.05 29.08 -2.93
N GLN A 235 2.26 27.80 -2.62
CA GLN A 235 2.79 26.78 -3.54
C GLN A 235 1.70 25.83 -4.06
N LYS A 236 0.66 26.39 -4.69
CA LYS A 236 -0.59 25.67 -5.06
C LYS A 236 -0.41 24.50 -6.03
N TYR A 237 0.63 24.53 -6.87
CA TYR A 237 0.87 23.51 -7.90
C TYR A 237 1.95 22.49 -7.53
N LYS A 238 2.50 22.57 -6.31
CA LYS A 238 3.54 21.67 -5.84
C LYS A 238 3.01 20.23 -5.82
N THR A 239 3.78 19.31 -6.37
CA THR A 239 3.44 17.88 -6.43
C THR A 239 4.69 17.03 -6.25
N VAL A 240 4.49 15.82 -5.76
CA VAL A 240 5.53 14.79 -5.73
C VAL A 240 5.69 14.18 -7.12
N GLU A 241 6.90 13.75 -7.46
CA GLU A 241 7.14 12.89 -8.62
C GLU A 241 6.65 11.47 -8.30
N VAL A 242 5.65 10.98 -9.04
CA VAL A 242 5.15 9.60 -8.91
C VAL A 242 5.68 8.74 -10.04
N VAL A 243 6.50 7.74 -9.70
CA VAL A 243 7.08 6.82 -10.67
C VAL A 243 6.19 5.58 -10.81
N SER A 244 6.01 5.09 -12.03
CA SER A 244 5.29 3.84 -12.31
C SER A 244 5.99 3.03 -13.41
N ARG A 245 5.58 1.78 -13.58
CA ARG A 245 6.12 0.88 -14.62
C ARG A 245 4.98 0.19 -15.36
N THR A 246 5.04 0.21 -16.68
CA THR A 246 4.13 -0.51 -17.58
C THR A 246 4.56 -1.98 -17.72
N ASP A 247 5.85 -2.19 -18.00
CA ASP A 247 6.44 -3.52 -18.19
C ASP A 247 7.18 -3.97 -16.92
N ASN A 248 7.09 -5.27 -16.63
CA ASN A 248 7.85 -5.91 -15.55
C ASN A 248 7.65 -5.27 -14.16
N ASP A 249 6.47 -4.71 -13.86
CA ASP A 249 6.10 -4.29 -12.52
C ASP A 249 5.83 -5.52 -11.62
N PHE A 250 6.87 -6.27 -11.30
CA PHE A 250 6.75 -7.44 -10.42
C PHE A 250 6.48 -7.06 -8.97
N LEU A 251 6.58 -5.76 -8.64
CA LEU A 251 6.49 -5.26 -7.29
C LEU A 251 5.04 -4.99 -6.89
N LEU A 252 4.29 -4.24 -7.72
CA LEU A 252 2.90 -3.85 -7.42
C LEU A 252 1.84 -4.54 -8.28
N SER A 253 2.23 -5.38 -9.26
CA SER A 253 1.28 -6.18 -10.05
C SER A 253 1.01 -7.60 -9.50
N GLY A 254 1.72 -8.03 -8.45
CA GLY A 254 1.39 -9.25 -7.71
C GLY A 254 1.91 -10.55 -8.33
N GLY A 255 2.98 -10.44 -9.13
CA GLY A 255 3.82 -11.58 -9.49
C GLY A 255 4.34 -11.57 -10.92
N ILE A 256 5.19 -12.55 -11.19
CA ILE A 256 5.82 -12.76 -12.49
C ILE A 256 4.84 -13.52 -13.39
N SER A 257 4.41 -12.91 -14.50
CA SER A 257 3.42 -13.45 -15.45
C SER A 257 3.76 -14.85 -16.01
N LYS A 258 5.05 -15.22 -16.03
CA LYS A 258 5.57 -16.51 -16.48
C LYS A 258 6.12 -17.42 -15.36
N CYS A 259 5.66 -17.26 -14.12
CA CYS A 259 6.11 -18.09 -12.99
C CYS A 259 5.63 -19.55 -13.11
N LYS A 260 6.55 -20.50 -13.36
CA LYS A 260 6.23 -21.95 -13.44
C LYS A 260 5.72 -22.51 -12.11
N ALA A 261 6.30 -22.10 -10.99
CA ALA A 261 5.87 -22.52 -9.65
C ALA A 261 4.42 -22.09 -9.37
N LYS A 262 4.07 -20.82 -9.64
CA LYS A 262 2.69 -20.32 -9.55
C LYS A 262 1.72 -21.19 -10.34
N LYS A 263 2.06 -21.50 -11.60
CA LYS A 263 1.21 -22.34 -12.47
C LYS A 263 1.03 -23.74 -11.90
N LYS A 264 2.08 -24.35 -11.35
CA LYS A 264 2.02 -25.70 -10.73
C LYS A 264 1.06 -25.72 -9.54
N ILE A 265 1.16 -24.73 -8.65
CA ILE A 265 0.28 -24.60 -7.47
C ILE A 265 -1.16 -24.37 -7.90
N ILE A 266 -1.41 -23.39 -8.77
CA ILE A 266 -2.76 -23.11 -9.26
C ILE A 266 -3.36 -24.32 -9.98
N LYS A 267 -2.58 -25.04 -10.81
CA LYS A 267 -3.06 -26.26 -11.49
C LYS A 267 -3.54 -27.33 -10.50
N LYS A 268 -2.85 -27.48 -9.36
CA LYS A 268 -3.21 -28.43 -8.30
C LYS A 268 -4.44 -27.96 -7.51
N ARG A 269 -4.50 -26.67 -7.17
CA ARG A 269 -5.50 -26.10 -6.25
C ARG A 269 -6.82 -25.77 -6.95
N CYS A 270 -6.76 -25.14 -8.12
CA CYS A 270 -7.93 -24.72 -8.88
C CYS A 270 -7.53 -24.49 -10.35
N PRO A 271 -7.51 -25.56 -11.18
CA PRO A 271 -7.02 -25.49 -12.55
C PRO A 271 -7.79 -24.51 -13.43
N GLY A 272 -9.07 -24.26 -13.12
CA GLY A 272 -9.91 -23.28 -13.81
C GLY A 272 -9.33 -21.86 -13.81
N LEU A 273 -8.59 -21.47 -12.76
CA LEU A 273 -7.93 -20.16 -12.68
C LEU A 273 -6.77 -19.98 -13.68
N LEU A 274 -6.34 -21.05 -14.36
CA LEU A 274 -5.37 -20.95 -15.46
C LEU A 274 -6.03 -20.64 -16.81
N ASN A 275 -7.36 -20.78 -16.92
CA ASN A 275 -8.08 -20.45 -18.14
C ASN A 275 -8.25 -18.94 -18.27
N LYS A 276 -7.58 -18.35 -19.25
CA LYS A 276 -7.64 -16.91 -19.53
C LYS A 276 -9.01 -16.43 -20.03
N HIS A 277 -9.85 -17.34 -20.51
CA HIS A 277 -11.19 -17.03 -20.99
C HIS A 277 -12.25 -17.16 -19.88
N SER A 278 -11.89 -17.74 -18.73
CA SER A 278 -12.78 -17.83 -17.58
C SER A 278 -12.67 -16.58 -16.70
N ASN A 279 -13.78 -16.21 -16.08
CA ASN A 279 -13.78 -15.20 -15.02
C ASN A 279 -13.18 -15.78 -13.72
N SER A 280 -12.21 -15.10 -13.13
CA SER A 280 -11.49 -15.58 -11.94
C SER A 280 -12.37 -15.71 -10.70
N GLU A 281 -13.37 -14.85 -10.54
CA GLU A 281 -14.32 -14.92 -9.43
C GLU A 281 -15.18 -16.18 -9.53
N ILE A 282 -15.66 -16.52 -10.73
CA ILE A 282 -16.43 -17.75 -10.98
C ILE A 282 -15.59 -19.00 -10.70
N GLU A 283 -14.36 -19.06 -11.24
CA GLU A 283 -13.49 -20.22 -11.02
C GLU A 283 -13.06 -20.34 -9.56
N GLY A 284 -12.76 -19.21 -8.90
CA GLY A 284 -12.47 -19.18 -7.47
C GLY A 284 -13.63 -19.73 -6.64
N LEU A 285 -14.87 -19.28 -6.91
CA LEU A 285 -16.08 -19.76 -6.23
C LEU A 285 -16.29 -21.27 -6.40
N LYS A 286 -16.02 -21.82 -7.59
CA LYS A 286 -16.14 -23.27 -7.84
C LYS A 286 -15.18 -24.10 -6.99
N CYS A 287 -14.01 -23.54 -6.67
CA CYS A 287 -12.92 -24.22 -5.98
C CYS A 287 -12.89 -23.99 -4.46
N LEU A 288 -13.82 -23.20 -3.91
CA LEU A 288 -13.98 -23.08 -2.46
C LEU A 288 -14.57 -24.38 -1.90
N ASP A 289 -14.01 -24.87 -0.78
CA ASP A 289 -14.53 -26.06 -0.08
C ASP A 289 -15.99 -25.86 0.36
N ARG A 290 -16.30 -24.66 0.85
CA ARG A 290 -17.65 -24.23 1.22
C ARG A 290 -18.01 -22.98 0.43
N LYS A 291 -19.00 -23.10 -0.46
CA LYS A 291 -19.50 -21.97 -1.25
C LYS A 291 -20.35 -21.04 -0.36
N PRO A 292 -20.11 -19.72 -0.40
CA PRO A 292 -21.00 -18.77 0.26
C PRO A 292 -22.41 -18.86 -0.32
N LYS A 293 -23.41 -19.18 0.53
CA LYS A 293 -24.81 -19.37 0.14
C LYS A 293 -25.41 -18.18 -0.61
N ILE A 294 -24.91 -16.97 -0.35
CA ILE A 294 -25.34 -15.76 -1.04
C ILE A 294 -25.23 -15.88 -2.57
N PHE A 295 -24.28 -16.66 -3.07
CA PHE A 295 -24.07 -16.86 -4.50
C PHE A 295 -24.97 -17.93 -5.13
N GLU A 296 -25.88 -18.53 -4.36
CA GLU A 296 -27.04 -19.26 -4.92
C GLU A 296 -28.08 -18.29 -5.48
N THR A 297 -28.13 -17.06 -4.96
CA THR A 297 -29.07 -16.00 -5.37
C THR A 297 -28.40 -14.90 -6.20
N PHE A 298 -27.15 -14.54 -5.88
CA PHE A 298 -26.42 -13.47 -6.56
C PHE A 298 -25.29 -14.00 -7.44
N ASN A 299 -25.04 -13.36 -8.57
CA ASN A 299 -23.87 -13.69 -9.38
C ASN A 299 -22.62 -13.08 -8.75
N VAL A 300 -21.60 -13.91 -8.46
CA VAL A 300 -20.33 -13.45 -7.89
C VAL A 300 -19.66 -12.34 -8.70
N THR A 301 -19.86 -12.30 -10.02
CA THR A 301 -19.30 -11.28 -10.93
C THR A 301 -19.98 -9.91 -10.85
N ASP A 302 -21.12 -9.81 -10.17
CA ASP A 302 -21.78 -8.54 -9.85
C ASP A 302 -21.25 -7.92 -8.55
N SER A 303 -20.49 -8.66 -7.73
CA SER A 303 -20.12 -8.24 -6.38
C SER A 303 -19.27 -6.96 -6.36
N ASP A 304 -18.19 -6.84 -7.17
CA ASP A 304 -17.41 -5.58 -7.24
C ASP A 304 -18.32 -4.41 -7.60
N MET A 305 -19.24 -4.60 -8.54
CA MET A 305 -20.17 -3.55 -8.95
C MET A 305 -21.08 -3.12 -7.79
N TYR A 306 -21.74 -4.07 -7.12
CA TYR A 306 -22.61 -3.76 -5.97
C TYR A 306 -21.83 -3.12 -4.82
N ILE A 307 -20.64 -3.62 -4.50
CA ILE A 307 -19.80 -3.06 -3.42
C ILE A 307 -19.39 -1.62 -3.74
N ASN A 308 -18.93 -1.35 -4.96
CA ASN A 308 -18.53 0.01 -5.34
C ASN A 308 -19.76 0.94 -5.41
N MET A 309 -20.92 0.48 -5.88
CA MET A 309 -22.16 1.27 -5.89
C MET A 309 -22.62 1.61 -4.47
N TYR A 310 -22.66 0.62 -3.58
CA TYR A 310 -23.04 0.79 -2.18
C TYR A 310 -22.12 1.80 -1.49
N ARG A 311 -20.79 1.62 -1.64
CA ARG A 311 -19.80 2.54 -1.03
C ARG A 311 -19.87 3.96 -1.57
N ASN A 312 -20.34 4.17 -2.81
CA ASN A 312 -20.53 5.51 -3.39
C ASN A 312 -21.96 6.06 -3.19
N ASN A 313 -22.79 5.44 -2.34
CA ASN A 313 -24.18 5.86 -2.09
C ASN A 313 -25.04 5.93 -3.37
N VAL A 314 -24.77 5.06 -4.33
CA VAL A 314 -25.59 4.94 -5.54
C VAL A 314 -26.84 4.11 -5.21
N PRO A 315 -28.04 4.52 -5.63
CA PRO A 315 -29.26 3.74 -5.42
C PRO A 315 -29.13 2.32 -5.99
N LEU A 316 -29.36 1.34 -5.11
CA LEU A 316 -29.31 -0.08 -5.41
C LEU A 316 -30.68 -0.72 -5.20
N PRO A 317 -30.98 -1.83 -5.89
CA PRO A 317 -32.18 -2.63 -5.61
C PRO A 317 -32.24 -3.07 -4.14
N ASP A 318 -33.43 -3.08 -3.54
CA ASP A 318 -33.64 -3.41 -2.12
C ASP A 318 -33.05 -4.77 -1.74
N ASN A 319 -33.17 -5.77 -2.61
CA ASN A 319 -32.60 -7.09 -2.37
C ASN A 319 -31.07 -7.05 -2.24
N VAL A 320 -30.38 -6.19 -2.98
CA VAL A 320 -28.92 -6.00 -2.86
C VAL A 320 -28.59 -5.30 -1.54
N LEU A 321 -29.35 -4.26 -1.17
CA LEU A 321 -29.14 -3.52 0.08
C LEU A 321 -29.31 -4.42 1.30
N GLN A 322 -30.38 -5.23 1.32
CA GLN A 322 -30.68 -6.16 2.40
C GLN A 322 -29.61 -7.25 2.57
N HIS A 323 -28.92 -7.63 1.50
CA HIS A 323 -27.91 -8.68 1.51
C HIS A 323 -26.47 -8.16 1.32
N TYR A 324 -26.23 -6.86 1.48
CA TYR A 324 -24.94 -6.24 1.17
C TYR A 324 -23.80 -6.89 1.97
N LYS A 325 -24.02 -7.13 3.27
CA LYS A 325 -23.00 -7.68 4.18
C LYS A 325 -22.61 -9.10 3.76
N GLU A 326 -23.59 -9.91 3.37
CA GLU A 326 -23.40 -11.28 2.89
C GLU A 326 -22.69 -11.31 1.54
N ILE A 327 -23.07 -10.42 0.61
CA ILE A 327 -22.40 -10.27 -0.69
C ILE A 327 -20.93 -9.90 -0.47
N ALA A 328 -20.66 -8.89 0.36
CA ALA A 328 -19.31 -8.41 0.60
C ALA A 328 -18.43 -9.47 1.31
N ALA A 329 -18.99 -10.19 2.29
CA ALA A 329 -18.29 -11.28 2.98
C ALA A 329 -18.04 -12.48 2.06
N GLY A 330 -19.05 -12.93 1.31
CA GLY A 330 -18.87 -14.01 0.33
C GLY A 330 -17.86 -13.64 -0.74
N TYR A 331 -17.87 -12.39 -1.20
CA TYR A 331 -16.91 -11.92 -2.20
C TYR A 331 -15.49 -11.87 -1.64
N LEU A 332 -15.31 -11.43 -0.39
CA LEU A 332 -14.03 -11.50 0.31
C LEU A 332 -13.51 -12.95 0.35
N GLU A 333 -14.33 -13.95 0.70
CA GLU A 333 -13.90 -15.37 0.72
C GLU A 333 -13.36 -15.82 -0.65
N VAL A 334 -14.05 -15.47 -1.75
CA VAL A 334 -13.61 -15.78 -3.12
C VAL A 334 -12.31 -15.05 -3.47
N ARG A 335 -12.19 -13.77 -3.09
CA ARG A 335 -11.02 -12.93 -3.39
C ARG A 335 -9.80 -13.38 -2.60
N ASP A 336 -9.95 -13.72 -1.33
CA ASP A 336 -8.91 -14.28 -0.48
C ASP A 336 -8.40 -15.61 -1.02
N PHE A 337 -9.32 -16.49 -1.43
CA PHE A 337 -8.96 -17.73 -2.11
C PHE A 337 -8.12 -17.44 -3.36
N ASN A 338 -8.60 -16.58 -4.26
CA ASN A 338 -7.89 -16.21 -5.47
C ASN A 338 -6.52 -15.58 -5.18
N ASN A 339 -6.40 -14.80 -4.11
CA ASN A 339 -5.17 -14.16 -3.67
C ASN A 339 -4.17 -15.13 -3.03
N GLY A 340 -4.62 -16.32 -2.62
CA GLY A 340 -3.79 -17.29 -1.93
C GLY A 340 -3.66 -17.00 -0.44
N VAL A 341 -4.56 -16.21 0.14
CA VAL A 341 -4.60 -15.95 1.58
C VAL A 341 -4.61 -17.27 2.34
N GLY A 342 -3.71 -17.40 3.31
CA GLY A 342 -3.52 -18.63 4.09
C GLY A 342 -2.65 -19.70 3.42
N ASP A 343 -2.31 -19.58 2.14
CA ASP A 343 -1.39 -20.47 1.42
C ASP A 343 0.01 -19.81 1.37
N SER A 344 0.92 -20.25 2.25
CA SER A 344 2.24 -19.63 2.38
C SER A 344 3.06 -19.67 1.09
N GLU A 345 2.97 -20.74 0.30
CA GLU A 345 3.73 -20.87 -0.94
C GLU A 345 3.20 -19.87 -1.98
N LEU A 346 1.88 -19.75 -2.10
CA LEU A 346 1.26 -18.81 -3.02
C LEU A 346 1.45 -17.35 -2.59
N ILE A 347 1.39 -17.06 -1.29
CA ILE A 347 1.72 -15.73 -0.73
C ILE A 347 3.17 -15.36 -1.05
N GLN A 348 4.11 -16.28 -0.81
CA GLN A 348 5.52 -16.03 -1.12
C GLN A 348 5.74 -15.77 -2.61
N ILE A 349 5.09 -16.55 -3.49
CA ILE A 349 5.23 -16.38 -4.94
C ILE A 349 4.61 -15.08 -5.46
N ARG A 350 3.49 -14.64 -4.88
CA ARG A 350 2.77 -13.44 -5.35
C ARG A 350 3.28 -12.15 -4.72
N PHE A 351 3.60 -12.19 -3.44
CA PHE A 351 3.90 -11.01 -2.63
C PHE A 351 5.34 -11.02 -2.08
N GLY A 352 6.08 -12.13 -2.17
CA GLY A 352 7.44 -12.22 -1.63
C GLY A 352 8.41 -11.17 -2.17
N LEU A 353 8.26 -10.73 -3.43
CA LEU A 353 9.08 -9.65 -3.99
C LEU A 353 8.82 -8.30 -3.31
N ILE A 354 7.56 -7.96 -3.04
CA ILE A 354 7.25 -6.72 -2.31
C ILE A 354 7.69 -6.85 -0.85
N ILE A 355 7.42 -7.97 -0.18
CA ILE A 355 7.86 -8.18 1.21
C ILE A 355 9.39 -8.06 1.32
N ASN A 356 10.13 -8.74 0.45
CA ASN A 356 11.59 -8.64 0.39
C ASN A 356 12.05 -7.20 0.13
N LYS A 357 11.36 -6.44 -0.72
CA LYS A 357 11.68 -5.01 -0.94
C LYS A 357 11.50 -4.19 0.35
N LEU A 358 10.42 -4.41 1.09
CA LEU A 358 10.13 -3.68 2.32
C LEU A 358 11.15 -3.97 3.41
N LEU A 359 11.48 -5.24 3.63
CA LEU A 359 12.48 -5.64 4.61
C LEU A 359 13.87 -5.11 4.23
N ASN A 360 14.28 -5.26 2.96
CA ASN A 360 15.57 -4.74 2.50
C ASN A 360 15.68 -3.21 2.61
N ASP A 361 14.59 -2.48 2.40
CA ASP A 361 14.59 -1.03 2.58
C ASP A 361 14.81 -0.63 4.05
N LEU A 362 14.25 -1.37 5.00
CA LEU A 362 14.50 -1.17 6.43
C LEU A 362 15.98 -1.41 6.76
N THR A 363 16.53 -2.56 6.34
CA THR A 363 17.94 -2.91 6.58
C THR A 363 18.89 -1.89 5.96
N LYS A 364 18.61 -1.43 4.72
CA LYS A 364 19.41 -0.39 4.06
C LYS A 364 19.30 0.95 4.77
N ALA A 365 18.10 1.36 5.18
CA ALA A 365 17.91 2.59 5.92
C ALA A 365 18.67 2.57 7.26
N TRP A 366 18.66 1.44 7.97
CA TRP A 366 19.44 1.26 9.18
C TRP A 366 20.95 1.36 8.93
N GLY A 367 21.47 0.67 7.91
CA GLY A 367 22.90 0.76 7.55
C GLY A 367 23.33 2.18 7.12
N SER A 368 22.49 2.88 6.36
CA SER A 368 22.73 4.28 6.01
C SER A 368 22.69 5.21 7.22
N HIS A 369 21.81 4.94 8.18
CA HIS A 369 21.74 5.69 9.44
C HIS A 369 23.01 5.51 10.27
N LEU A 370 23.47 4.28 10.46
CA LEU A 370 24.72 4.00 11.19
C LEU A 370 25.96 4.63 10.55
N SER A 371 25.96 4.78 9.22
CA SER A 371 27.06 5.41 8.48
C SER A 371 26.89 6.92 8.27
N ASN A 372 25.83 7.54 8.80
CA ASN A 372 25.48 8.95 8.56
C ASN A 372 25.35 9.31 7.06
N THR A 373 24.93 8.36 6.23
CA THR A 373 24.71 8.54 4.78
C THR A 373 23.23 8.51 4.38
N THR A 374 22.32 8.67 5.35
CA THR A 374 20.87 8.65 5.13
C THR A 374 20.45 9.75 4.17
N THR A 375 20.10 9.34 2.95
CA THR A 375 19.51 10.24 1.93
C THR A 375 18.02 10.04 1.81
N ARG A 376 17.53 8.79 1.89
CA ARG A 376 16.11 8.44 1.73
C ARG A 376 15.45 8.16 3.07
N LYS A 377 14.35 8.86 3.35
CA LYS A 377 13.60 8.79 4.60
C LYS A 377 12.19 8.21 4.44
N PHE A 378 11.60 8.31 3.25
CA PHE A 378 10.19 7.97 3.06
C PHE A 378 9.90 7.31 1.71
N ASN A 379 9.27 6.15 1.74
CA ASN A 379 8.73 5.49 0.55
C ASN A 379 7.20 5.48 0.59
N ALA A 380 6.57 5.82 -0.52
CA ALA A 380 5.13 5.69 -0.72
C ALA A 380 4.85 4.72 -1.88
N TYR A 381 3.96 3.76 -1.62
CA TYR A 381 3.53 2.75 -2.58
C TYR A 381 2.01 2.83 -2.76
N SER A 382 1.57 3.30 -3.92
CA SER A 382 0.14 3.34 -4.26
C SER A 382 -0.28 2.08 -5.00
N THR A 383 -1.31 1.41 -4.50
CA THR A 383 -1.65 0.04 -4.91
C THR A 383 -3.17 -0.24 -4.88
N GLN A 384 -3.54 -1.53 -4.84
CA GLN A 384 -4.90 -2.05 -4.81
C GLN A 384 -5.17 -2.90 -3.56
N ASP A 385 -6.45 -3.18 -3.31
CA ASP A 385 -6.98 -4.00 -2.22
C ASP A 385 -6.25 -5.34 -2.05
N TRP A 386 -6.15 -6.13 -3.12
CA TRP A 386 -5.56 -7.47 -3.07
C TRP A 386 -4.08 -7.46 -2.67
N LEU A 387 -3.34 -6.38 -2.96
CA LEU A 387 -1.95 -6.25 -2.53
C LEU A 387 -1.86 -5.90 -1.05
N ILE A 388 -2.75 -5.02 -0.56
CA ILE A 388 -2.86 -4.74 0.87
C ILE A 388 -3.16 -6.03 1.63
N GLY A 389 -4.17 -6.81 1.20
CA GLY A 389 -4.50 -8.10 1.80
C GLY A 389 -3.32 -9.08 1.78
N GLY A 390 -2.62 -9.21 0.65
CA GLY A 390 -1.45 -10.08 0.54
C GLY A 390 -0.28 -9.68 1.43
N VAL A 391 -0.02 -8.39 1.61
CA VAL A 391 1.00 -7.89 2.54
C VAL A 391 0.59 -8.16 3.99
N LEU A 392 -0.67 -7.90 4.35
CA LEU A 392 -1.18 -8.19 5.69
C LEU A 392 -1.14 -9.69 6.02
N ASP A 393 -1.42 -10.57 5.05
CA ASP A 393 -1.32 -12.02 5.25
C ASP A 393 0.12 -12.49 5.39
N ALA A 394 1.05 -11.91 4.60
CA ALA A 394 2.47 -12.21 4.69
C ALA A 394 3.07 -11.84 6.06
N PHE A 395 2.57 -10.78 6.70
CA PHE A 395 2.93 -10.40 8.07
C PHE A 395 2.05 -11.07 9.14
N SER A 396 1.22 -12.05 8.77
CA SER A 396 0.34 -12.82 9.68
C SER A 396 -0.69 -11.99 10.46
N VAL A 397 -1.05 -10.79 9.98
CA VAL A 397 -2.00 -9.89 10.66
C VAL A 397 -3.37 -9.82 9.99
N LEU A 398 -3.52 -10.33 8.76
CA LEU A 398 -4.79 -10.25 8.03
C LEU A 398 -5.96 -10.92 8.77
N LYS A 399 -5.76 -12.14 9.29
CA LYS A 399 -6.82 -12.87 10.03
C LYS A 399 -7.27 -12.13 11.29
N TYR A 400 -6.32 -11.51 12.00
CA TYR A 400 -6.64 -10.68 13.16
C TYR A 400 -7.48 -9.46 12.75
N LEU A 401 -7.08 -8.74 11.70
CA LEU A 401 -7.86 -7.61 11.18
C LEU A 401 -9.27 -8.02 10.73
N GLN A 402 -9.40 -9.14 10.02
CA GLN A 402 -10.71 -9.69 9.61
C GLN A 402 -11.58 -10.15 10.79
N SER A 403 -11.02 -10.33 11.99
CA SER A 403 -11.77 -10.66 13.20
C SER A 403 -12.34 -9.44 13.94
N ILE A 404 -11.76 -8.25 13.73
CA ILE A 404 -12.17 -7.00 14.40
C ILE A 404 -12.78 -5.96 13.46
N LEU A 405 -12.62 -6.14 12.14
CA LEU A 405 -13.17 -5.28 11.11
C LEU A 405 -14.33 -5.96 10.38
N PRO A 406 -15.17 -5.19 9.65
CA PRO A 406 -16.15 -5.76 8.74
C PRO A 406 -15.51 -6.77 7.80
N LYS A 407 -16.20 -7.91 7.58
CA LYS A 407 -15.77 -8.97 6.67
C LYS A 407 -15.96 -8.55 5.22
N GLU A 408 -15.12 -7.63 4.77
CA GLU A 408 -15.13 -7.11 3.41
C GLU A 408 -13.70 -6.90 2.90
N GLU A 409 -13.54 -6.70 1.59
CA GLU A 409 -12.25 -6.27 1.04
C GLU A 409 -11.78 -4.95 1.69
N PRO A 410 -10.45 -4.77 1.89
CA PRO A 410 -9.87 -3.59 2.54
C PRO A 410 -10.48 -2.30 2.00
N ASN A 411 -10.89 -1.37 2.84
CA ASN A 411 -11.65 -0.19 2.40
C ASN A 411 -10.82 0.75 1.49
N TYR A 412 -11.46 1.69 0.80
CA TYR A 412 -10.74 2.72 0.04
C TYR A 412 -9.80 3.50 0.95
N SER A 413 -8.71 4.02 0.40
CA SER A 413 -7.73 4.81 1.16
C SER A 413 -7.12 4.12 2.39
N VAL A 414 -7.34 2.82 2.58
CA VAL A 414 -6.67 2.02 3.61
C VAL A 414 -5.16 2.12 3.45
N MET A 415 -4.43 2.15 4.56
CA MET A 415 -2.97 2.32 4.54
C MET A 415 -2.26 1.41 5.55
N ILE A 416 -1.18 0.78 5.11
CA ILE A 416 -0.16 0.18 5.98
C ILE A 416 0.97 1.19 6.13
N VAL A 417 1.45 1.38 7.36
CA VAL A 417 2.59 2.25 7.67
C VAL A 417 3.64 1.42 8.40
N ILE A 418 4.85 1.39 7.87
CA ILE A 418 5.99 0.70 8.47
C ILE A 418 7.02 1.76 8.84
N GLU A 419 7.34 1.88 10.13
CA GLU A 419 8.28 2.88 10.63
C GLU A 419 9.50 2.21 11.26
N LEU A 420 10.69 2.59 10.83
CA LEU A 420 11.94 2.23 11.48
C LEU A 420 12.33 3.33 12.46
N TRP A 421 12.45 2.95 13.71
CA TRP A 421 12.88 3.78 14.83
C TRP A 421 14.24 3.32 15.35
N GLU A 422 15.01 4.26 15.88
CA GLU A 422 16.09 3.99 16.81
C GLU A 422 15.54 4.22 18.22
N ILE A 423 15.63 3.20 19.06
CA ILE A 423 15.26 3.25 20.47
C ILE A 423 16.45 2.75 21.28
N ASN A 424 17.06 3.64 22.08
CA ASN A 424 18.24 3.32 22.88
C ASN A 424 19.38 2.68 22.06
N GLY A 425 19.66 3.27 20.89
CA GLY A 425 20.71 2.80 19.96
C GLY A 425 20.39 1.52 19.18
N LYS A 426 19.18 0.96 19.32
CA LYS A 426 18.75 -0.27 18.65
C LYS A 426 17.66 0.00 17.63
N PRO A 427 17.62 -0.74 16.50
CA PRO A 427 16.53 -0.61 15.54
C PRO A 427 15.24 -1.21 16.11
N PHE A 428 14.12 -0.53 15.88
CA PHE A 428 12.79 -0.99 16.25
C PHE A 428 11.82 -0.68 15.11
N VAL A 429 11.06 -1.68 14.65
CA VAL A 429 10.12 -1.51 13.54
C VAL A 429 8.69 -1.50 14.08
N LYS A 430 7.93 -0.46 13.74
CA LYS A 430 6.48 -0.42 13.95
C LYS A 430 5.75 -0.84 12.69
N PHE A 431 4.73 -1.68 12.85
CA PHE A 431 3.82 -2.05 11.78
C PHE A 431 2.41 -1.57 12.13
N LEU A 432 1.94 -0.53 11.44
CA LEU A 432 0.72 0.19 11.76
C LEU A 432 -0.28 0.10 10.61
N TYR A 433 -1.57 0.21 10.92
CA TYR A 433 -2.65 0.06 9.94
C TYR A 433 -3.77 1.09 10.13
N LYS A 434 -4.28 1.61 9.01
CA LYS A 434 -5.34 2.61 8.94
C LYS A 434 -6.54 2.08 8.13
N PRO A 435 -7.56 1.47 8.77
CA PRO A 435 -8.67 0.81 8.05
C PRO A 435 -9.68 1.74 7.36
N GLU A 436 -9.88 2.93 7.88
CA GLU A 436 -11.00 3.82 7.53
C GLU A 436 -10.76 4.52 6.18
N GLU A 437 -11.84 4.85 5.47
CA GLU A 437 -11.71 5.65 4.25
C GLU A 437 -11.45 7.13 4.56
N ILE A 438 -12.22 7.67 5.52
CA ILE A 438 -12.10 9.06 5.98
C ILE A 438 -10.99 9.12 7.00
N THR A 439 -10.07 10.06 6.82
CA THR A 439 -8.87 10.19 7.67
C THR A 439 -8.86 11.57 8.31
N GLU A 440 -8.91 11.61 9.63
CA GLU A 440 -8.67 12.85 10.38
C GLU A 440 -7.17 13.16 10.42
N GLU A 441 -6.78 14.42 10.57
CA GLU A 441 -5.36 14.77 10.60
C GLU A 441 -4.61 14.16 11.79
N ASN A 442 -5.29 13.98 12.92
CA ASN A 442 -4.80 13.35 14.15
C ASN A 442 -5.23 11.87 14.29
N HIS A 443 -5.62 11.24 13.18
CA HIS A 443 -6.13 9.88 13.18
C HIS A 443 -5.18 8.89 13.85
N GLN A 444 -5.73 8.00 14.68
CA GLN A 444 -4.97 6.99 15.40
C GLN A 444 -4.80 5.74 14.55
N LEU A 445 -3.57 5.28 14.40
CA LEU A 445 -3.27 4.06 13.66
C LEU A 445 -3.41 2.84 14.58
N LEU A 446 -3.94 1.74 14.06
CA LEU A 446 -3.90 0.45 14.75
C LEU A 446 -2.45 -0.05 14.78
N ASP A 447 -1.89 -0.22 15.97
CA ASP A 447 -0.56 -0.79 16.15
C ASP A 447 -0.63 -2.33 16.12
N LEU A 448 -0.06 -2.92 15.07
CA LEU A 448 -0.03 -4.35 14.85
C LEU A 448 1.37 -4.94 15.09
N THR A 449 2.31 -4.16 15.61
CA THR A 449 3.72 -4.54 15.76
C THR A 449 3.87 -5.85 16.53
N THR A 450 3.14 -6.03 17.62
CA THR A 450 3.17 -7.25 18.45
C THR A 450 2.36 -8.42 17.86
N LYS A 451 1.60 -8.17 16.78
CA LYS A 451 0.79 -9.17 16.08
C LYS A 451 1.51 -9.75 14.87
N CYS A 452 2.56 -9.10 14.38
CA CYS A 452 3.47 -9.64 13.38
C CYS A 452 4.23 -10.83 13.99
N ARG A 453 3.68 -12.04 13.87
CA ARG A 453 4.35 -13.26 14.32
C ARG A 453 5.22 -13.83 13.21
N PRO A 454 6.47 -14.25 13.50
CA PRO A 454 7.12 -15.28 12.71
C PRO A 454 6.17 -16.48 12.69
N LYS A 455 5.92 -17.07 11.52
CA LYS A 455 5.34 -18.42 11.51
C LYS A 455 6.39 -19.32 12.14
N GLU A 456 6.20 -19.69 13.41
CA GLU A 456 7.01 -20.72 14.04
C GLU A 456 6.98 -21.94 13.13
N ASN A 457 8.16 -22.32 12.62
CA ASN A 457 8.34 -23.68 12.15
C ASN A 457 7.97 -24.58 13.32
N HIS A 458 7.04 -25.51 13.13
CA HIS A 458 6.71 -26.51 14.13
C HIS A 458 7.94 -27.39 14.43
N SER A 459 8.84 -26.90 15.28
CA SER A 459 9.63 -27.73 16.18
C SER A 459 9.01 -27.55 17.56
N LYS A 460 8.47 -28.66 18.10
CA LYS A 460 8.08 -28.75 19.50
C LYS A 460 9.33 -28.44 20.34
N ASP A 461 9.40 -27.24 20.90
CA ASP A 461 10.08 -26.88 22.15
C ASP A 461 10.35 -25.37 22.16
N SER A 462 9.42 -24.60 22.72
CA SER A 462 9.66 -23.43 23.57
C SER A 462 8.34 -22.71 23.82
N ALA A 463 7.66 -23.13 24.89
CA ALA A 463 6.80 -22.20 25.59
C ALA A 463 7.70 -21.16 26.28
N GLU A 464 7.25 -19.90 26.28
CA GLU A 464 7.82 -18.77 27.03
C GLU A 464 8.98 -18.02 26.34
N LYS A 465 8.64 -17.16 25.39
CA LYS A 465 9.40 -15.93 25.11
C LYS A 465 8.47 -14.75 24.88
N ASP A 466 8.71 -13.70 25.65
CA ASP A 466 8.07 -12.40 25.57
C ASP A 466 8.11 -11.83 24.15
N ALA A 467 7.02 -11.14 23.80
CA ALA A 467 6.87 -10.42 22.55
C ALA A 467 7.94 -9.34 22.42
N THR A 468 8.98 -9.57 21.64
CA THR A 468 9.80 -8.52 21.05
C THR A 468 10.64 -9.10 19.90
N TYR A 469 10.87 -8.27 18.89
CA TYR A 469 11.71 -8.49 17.71
C TYR A 469 11.05 -9.23 16.53
N LEU A 470 10.76 -8.47 15.48
CA LEU A 470 10.91 -8.97 14.12
C LEU A 470 12.43 -9.07 13.90
N ASP A 471 12.99 -10.26 14.01
CA ASP A 471 14.37 -10.51 13.55
C ASP A 471 14.42 -10.21 12.04
N LEU A 472 15.17 -9.17 11.68
CA LEU A 472 15.37 -8.69 10.31
C LEU A 472 16.42 -9.49 9.57
#